data_AF-A0A937P8J6-F1
#
_entry.id   AF-A0A937P8J6-F1
#
_cell.length_a   1.000
_cell.length_b   1.000
_cell.length_c   1.000
_cell.angle_alpha   90.00
_cell.angle_beta   90.00
_cell.angle_gamma   90.00
#
_symmetry.space_group_name_H-M   'P 1'
#
loop_
_entity.id
_entity.type
_entity.pdbx_description
1 polymer ?
#
loop_
_entity_poly.entity_id
_entity_poly.type
_entity_poly.pdbx_seq_one_letter_code
_entity_poly.pdbx_strand_id
1 'polypeptide(L)' 'YLQGYLNEFCYKYNRRYFGEKLFDRLLIACVSYKNEF' A
#
# COMPACT_ATOMS: atom_id res chain seq x y z
N TYR A 1 14.55 5.96 -14.94
CA TYR A 1 14.48 7.18 -14.10
C TYR A 1 13.07 7.45 -13.55
N LEU A 2 12.01 7.46 -14.38
CA LEU A 2 10.66 7.82 -13.91
C LEU A 2 10.06 6.84 -12.88
N GLN A 3 10.21 5.52 -13.08
CA GLN A 3 9.74 4.51 -12.12
C GLN A 3 10.43 4.62 -10.75
N GLY A 4 11.72 4.98 -10.70
CA GLY A 4 12.45 5.14 -9.45
C GLY A 4 11.94 6.32 -8.62
N TYR A 5 11.69 7.46 -9.28
CA TYR A 5 11.13 8.64 -8.64
C TYR A 5 9.71 8.39 -8.11
N LEU A 6 8.86 7.71 -8.89
CA LEU A 6 7.51 7.33 -8.49
C LEU A 6 7.53 6.39 -7.28
N ASN A 7 8.41 5.38 -7.28
CA ASN A 7 8.57 4.49 -6.14
C ASN A 7 9.00 5.24 -4.88
N GLU A 8 9.94 6.17 -4.99
CA GLU A 8 10.44 6.94 -3.85
C GLU A 8 9.39 7.93 -3.32
N PHE A 9 8.62 8.56 -4.21
CA PHE A 9 7.49 9.41 -3.86
C PHE A 9 6.40 8.61 -3.12
N CYS A 10 5.98 7.48 -3.69
CA CYS A 10 4.99 6.59 -3.08
C CYS A 10 5.47 6.05 -1.73
N TYR A 11 6.76 5.70 -1.60
CA TYR A 11 7.34 5.24 -0.34
C TYR A 11 7.24 6.31 0.76
N LYS A 12 7.69 7.54 0.47
CA LYS A 12 7.66 8.67 1.43
C LYS A 12 6.22 9.05 1.79
N TYR A 13 5.33 9.08 0.81
CA TYR A 13 3.90 9.35 1.01
C TYR A 13 3.24 8.28 1.88
N ASN A 14 3.43 7.01 1.55
CA ASN A 14 2.86 5.90 2.31
C ASN A 14 3.37 5.87 3.75
N ARG A 15 4.66 6.18 3.99
CA ARG A 15 5.19 6.23 5.35
C ARG A 15 4.59 7.37 6.18
N ARG A 16 4.38 8.55 5.59
CA ARG A 16 3.90 9.75 6.29
C ARG A 16 2.40 9.71 6.63
N TYR A 17 1.59 9.15 5.73
CA TYR A 17 0.14 9.14 5.88
C TYR A 17 -0.41 7.78 6.33
N PHE A 18 0.30 6.69 6.04
CA PHE A 18 -0.19 5.34 6.29
C PHE A 18 0.65 4.54 7.30
N GLY A 19 1.80 5.08 7.74
CA GLY A 19 2.52 4.64 8.95
C GLY A 19 2.66 3.12 9.12
N GLU A 20 2.51 2.63 10.36
CA GLU A 20 2.54 1.20 10.70
C GLU A 20 1.28 0.42 10.28
N LYS A 21 0.25 1.10 9.78
CA LYS A 21 -1.02 0.47 9.35
C LYS A 21 -0.95 -0.21 7.98
N LEU A 22 0.26 -0.46 7.47
CA LEU A 22 0.50 -1.25 6.27
C LEU A 22 -0.11 -2.65 6.40
N PHE A 23 0.04 -3.26 7.58
CA PHE A 23 -0.52 -4.58 7.85
C PHE A 23 -2.05 -4.57 7.89
N ASP A 24 -2.65 -3.55 8.52
CA ASP A 24 -4.10 -3.39 8.64
C ASP A 24 -4.79 -3.32 7.28
N ARG A 25 -4.17 -2.62 6.32
CA ARG A 25 -4.64 -2.53 4.93
C ARG A 25 -4.54 -3.85 4.17
N LEU A 26 -3.46 -4.57 4.40
CA LEU A 26 -3.23 -5.88 3.79
C LEU A 26 -4.24 -6.89 4.34
N LEU A 27 -4.55 -6.81 5.64
CA LEU A 27 -5.59 -7.58 6.31
C LEU A 27 -6.98 -7.27 5.73
N ILE A 28 -7.32 -5.97 5.56
CA ILE A 28 -8.56 -5.54 4.91
C ILE A 28 -8.61 -6.03 3.46
N ALA A 29 -7.54 -5.93 2.68
CA ALA A 29 -7.50 -6.41 1.31
C ALA A 29 -7.69 -7.93 1.22
N CYS A 30 -7.04 -8.70 2.11
CA CYS A 30 -7.19 -10.15 2.20
C CYS A 30 -8.61 -10.56 2.61
N VAL A 31 -9.22 -9.86 3.58
CA VAL A 31 -10.59 -10.15 4.05
C VAL A 31 -11.65 -9.66 3.04
N SER A 32 -11.40 -8.54 2.37
CA SER A 32 -12.27 -7.98 1.35
C SER A 32 -12.10 -8.64 -0.02
N TYR A 33 -11.11 -9.51 -0.19
CA TYR A 33 -10.95 -10.30 -1.40
C TYR A 33 -12.08 -11.32 -1.47
N LYS A 34 -13.18 -10.91 -2.10
CA LYS A 34 -14.28 -11.78 -2.43
C LYS A 34 -13.86 -12.58 -3.65
N ASN A 35 -13.60 -13.87 -3.45
CA ASN A 35 -13.34 -14.79 -4.55
C ASN A 35 -14.61 -14.90 -5.41
N GLU A 36 -14.65 -14.16 -6.51
CA GLU A 36 -15.66 -14.26 -7.56
C GLU A 36 -15.14 -15.17 -8.69
N PHE A 37 -14.62 -16.34 -8.33
CA PHE A 37 -14.37 -17.43 -9.27
C PHE A 37 -15.60 -18.32 -9.40
#